data_AF-A0A8T4KH30-F1
#
_entry.id   AF-A0A8T4KH30-F1
#
_cell.length_a   1.000
_cell.length_b   1.000
_cell.length_c   1.000
_cell.angle_alpha   90.00
_cell.angle_beta   90.00
_cell.angle_gamma   90.00
#
_symmetry.space_group_name_H-M   'P 1'
#
loop_
_entity.id
_entity.type
_entity.pdbx_description
1 polymer ?
#
loop_
_entity_poly.entity_id
_entity_poly.type
_entity_poly.pdbx_seq_one_letter_code
_entity_poly.pdbx_strand_id
1 'polypeptide(L)' 'MENKERVCIFIDGSNFYHRLRKDIGDISVDLQKLSNELCGKDRRLIRTYYYNAPLDMI' A
#
# COMPACT_ATOMS: atom_id res chain seq x y z
N MET A 1 25.89 7.37 -9.80
CA MET A 1 24.42 7.27 -9.63
C MET A 1 24.13 7.57 -8.19
N GLU A 2 23.36 8.63 -7.95
CA GLU A 2 23.02 9.08 -6.60
C GLU A 2 22.32 7.96 -5.84
N ASN A 3 22.77 7.68 -4.62
CA ASN A 3 22.36 6.53 -3.83
C ASN A 3 21.00 6.85 -3.17
N LYS A 4 19.94 6.96 -3.99
CA LYS A 4 18.58 7.25 -3.51
C LYS A 4 18.15 6.16 -2.54
N GLU A 5 17.62 6.57 -1.39
CA GLU A 5 17.08 5.65 -0.38
C GLU A 5 16.02 4.74 -1.02
N ARG A 6 16.11 3.45 -0.72
CA ARG A 6 15.29 2.40 -1.32
C ARG A 6 14.13 2.08 -0.40
N VAL A 7 12.90 2.17 -0.92
CA VAL A 7 11.69 1.96 -0.13
C VAL A 7 10.94 0.73 -0.63
N CYS A 8 10.52 -0.11 0.31
CA CYS A 8 9.52 -1.14 0.09
C CYS A 8 8.30 -0.79 0.95
N ILE A 9 7.10 -0.93 0.39
CA ILE A 9 5.83 -0.65 1.08
C ILE A 9 5.10 -1.97 1.30
N PHE A 10 4.58 -2.17 2.52
CA PHE A 10 3.83 -3.35 2.91
C PHE A 10 2.44 -2.92 3.37
N ILE A 11 1.42 -3.35 2.66
CA ILE A 11 0.01 -3.01 2.90
C ILE A 11 -0.69 -4.27 3.39
N ASP A 12 -1.15 -4.24 4.64
CA ASP A 12 -2.13 -5.18 5.18
C ASP A 12 -3.48 -4.89 4.52
N GLY A 13 -3.86 -5.70 3.56
CA GLY A 13 -5.05 -5.43 2.76
C GLY A 13 -6.36 -5.56 3.53
N SER A 14 -6.44 -6.47 4.50
CA SER A 14 -7.62 -6.62 5.36
C SER A 14 -7.79 -5.40 6.25
N ASN A 15 -6.75 -4.99 6.97
CA ASN A 15 -6.83 -3.81 7.84
C ASN A 15 -7.10 -2.53 7.03
N PHE A 16 -6.38 -2.38 5.92
CA PHE A 16 -6.50 -1.23 5.03
C PHE A 16 -7.93 -1.10 4.47
N TYR A 17 -8.49 -2.20 3.95
CA TYR A 17 -9.84 -2.20 3.39
C TYR A 17 -10.91 -1.88 4.46
N HIS A 18 -10.86 -2.56 5.61
CA HIS A 18 -11.87 -2.35 6.67
C HIS A 18 -11.82 -0.94 7.26
N ARG A 19 -10.62 -0.38 7.48
CA ARG A 19 -10.49 1.01 7.97
C ARG A 19 -10.90 2.04 6.94
N LEU A 20 -10.48 1.88 5.68
CA LEU A 20 -10.91 2.79 4.60
C LEU A 20 -12.43 2.83 4.47
N ARG A 21 -13.06 1.65 4.44
CA ARG A 21 -14.51 1.56 4.34
C ARG A 21 -15.22 2.20 5.52
N LYS A 22 -14.68 2.05 6.73
CA LYS A 22 -15.27 2.60 7.96
C LYS A 22 -15.11 4.13 8.04
N ASP A 23 -13.92 4.64 7.73
CA ASP A 23 -13.54 6.02 8.03
C ASP A 23 -13.76 6.96 6.82
N ILE A 24 -13.69 6.43 5.59
CA ILE A 24 -13.81 7.21 4.34
C ILE A 24 -15.03 6.78 3.52
N GLY A 25 -15.48 5.53 3.67
CA GLY A 25 -16.59 4.96 2.91
C GLY A 25 -16.10 4.04 1.78
N ASP A 26 -17.04 3.58 0.95
CA ASP A 26 -16.74 2.68 -0.17
C ASP A 26 -16.01 3.43 -1.28
N ILE A 27 -14.68 3.31 -1.30
CA ILE A 27 -13.81 3.89 -2.33
C ILE A 27 -12.88 2.85 -2.94
N SER A 28 -12.59 3.01 -4.23
CA SER A 28 -11.52 2.27 -4.91
C SER A 28 -10.21 3.04 -4.77
N VAL A 29 -9.19 2.40 -4.19
CA VAL A 29 -7.86 3.01 -4.05
C VAL A 29 -6.91 2.47 -5.11
N ASP A 30 -6.30 3.38 -5.87
CA ASP A 30 -5.18 3.05 -6.74
C ASP A 30 -3.92 2.88 -5.90
N LEU A 31 -3.58 1.62 -5.59
CA LEU A 31 -2.43 1.29 -4.75
C LEU A 31 -1.09 1.70 -5.37
N GLN A 32 -0.99 1.80 -6.70
CA GLN A 32 0.23 2.26 -7.36
C GLN A 32 0.43 3.74 -7.13
N LYS A 33 -0.62 4.56 -7.33
CA LYS A 33 -0.56 5.99 -7.02
C LYS A 33 -0.26 6.23 -5.55
N LEU A 34 -0.98 5.54 -4.65
CA LEU A 34 -0.71 5.63 -3.21
C LEU A 34 0.74 5.30 -2.88
N SER A 35 1.29 4.22 -3.47
CA SER A 35 2.68 3.82 -3.23
C SER A 35 3.69 4.85 -3.73
N ASN A 36 3.41 5.50 -4.87
CA ASN A 36 4.26 6.55 -5.41
C ASN A 36 4.23 7.80 -4.52
N GLU A 37 3.04 8.21 -4.05
CA GLU A 37 2.89 9.34 -3.11
C GLU A 37 3.61 9.06 -1.79
N LEU A 38 3.45 7.85 -1.23
CA LEU A 38 4.13 7.42 -0.01
C LEU A 38 5.65 7.31 -0.18
N CYS A 39 6.15 6.99 -1.39
CA CYS A 39 7.59 6.98 -1.69
C CYS A 39 8.15 8.41 -1.79
N GLY A 40 7.39 9.36 -2.33
CA GLY A 40 7.87 10.70 -2.59
C GLY A 40 8.96 10.76 -3.68
N LYS A 41 9.49 11.96 -3.94
CA LYS A 41 10.34 12.26 -5.12
C LYS A 41 11.81 11.90 -4.95
N ASP A 42 12.31 11.90 -3.72
CA ASP A 42 13.75 11.78 -3.41
C ASP A 42 14.20 10.34 -3.17
N ARG A 43 13.25 9.41 -3.05
CA ARG A 43 13.48 7.99 -2.80
C ARG A 43 13.14 7.15 -4.02
N ARG A 44 13.54 5.88 -4.00
CA ARG A 44 13.26 4.91 -5.05
C ARG A 44 12.34 3.82 -4.52
N LEU A 45 11.11 3.78 -5.01
CA LEU A 45 10.20 2.67 -4.75
C LEU A 45 10.73 1.42 -5.44
N ILE A 46 11.03 0.39 -4.65
CA ILE A 46 11.51 -0.90 -5.16
C ILE A 46 10.35 -1.85 -5.38
N ARG A 47 9.42 -1.91 -4.42
CA ARG A 47 8.25 -2.78 -4.50
C ARG A 47 7.18 -2.36 -3.50
N THR A 48 5.93 -2.60 -3.88
CA THR A 48 4.79 -2.63 -2.97
C THR A 48 4.29 -4.06 -2.82
N TYR A 49 4.12 -4.51 -1.59
CA TYR A 49 3.50 -5.78 -1.25
C TYR A 49 2.12 -5.50 -0.67
N TYR A 50 1.10 -6.06 -1.29
CA TYR A 50 -0.25 -6.08 -0.76
C TYR A 50 -0.55 -7.52 -0.34
N TYR A 51 -0.71 -7.74 0.95
CA TYR A 51 -0.97 -9.08 1.49
C TYR A 51 -2.37 -9.13 2.10
N ASN A 52 -3.10 -10.16 1.70
CA ASN A 52 -4.35 -10.57 2.32
C ASN A 52 -4.12 -11.92 2.97
N ALA A 53 -4.59 -12.09 4.19
CA ALA A 53 -4.83 -13.43 4.70
C ALA A 53 -6.01 -14.01 3.89
N PRO A 54 -5.94 -15.26 3.41
CA PRO A 54 -7.13 -15.93 2.93
C PRO A 54 -8.19 -15.87 4.04
N LEU A 55 -9.43 -15.53 3.67
CA LEU A 55 -10.54 -15.69 4.60
C LEU A 55 -10.61 -17.18 4.91
N ASP A 56 -10.45 -17.57 6.18
CA ASP A 56 -10.66 -18.95 6.62
C ASP A 56 -12.09 -19.34 6.24
N MET A 57 -12.24 -19.98 5.08
CA MET A 57 -13.49 -20.60 4.66
C MET A 57 -13.47 -22.01 5.23
N ILE A 58 -13.99 -22.15 6.45
CA ILE A 58 -14.36 -23.43 7.08
C ILE A 58 -15.80 -23.75 6.68
#